data_AF-A0A933TLC7-F1
#
_entry.id   AF-A0A933TLC7-F1
#
_cell.length_a   1.000
_cell.length_b   1.000
_cell.length_c   1.000
_cell.angle_alpha   90.00
_cell.angle_beta   90.00
_cell.angle_gamma   90.00
#
_symmetry.space_group_name_H-M   'P 1'
#
loop_
_entity.id
_entity.type
_entity.pdbx_description
1 polymer ?
#
loop_
_entity_poly.entity_id
_entity_poly.type
_entity_poly.pdbx_seq_one_letter_code
_entity_poly.pdbx_strand_id
1 'polypeptide(L)'
;MPFYAIVEPLSGEVLEVTLMLDEPVPPGAIVVELPGRWEDLPEHLRAKLRNKGGGGAGETFLDREEQESHGGGGRPQASDAEQFFARLEVELVRAEQHGRPLSVLLFEIAAIDRPDAAEFVRATLAVHKQELLPCDLVAKVREHLCAVLMLDIDGHSLGIVPERGELTVLTYAADRPSLELLRRRKHPLLRSPALRALRVS
;
A
#
# COMPACT_ATOMS: atom_id res chain seq x y z
N MET A 1 -2.41 -0.69 -27.74
CA MET A 1 -1.03 -0.14 -27.72
C MET A 1 -0.63 0.01 -26.26
N PRO A 2 0.61 -0.35 -25.87
CA PRO A 2 1.10 -0.06 -24.53
C PRO A 2 1.16 1.46 -24.32
N PHE A 3 1.01 1.90 -23.07
CA PHE A 3 1.19 3.30 -22.68
C PHE A 3 2.03 3.39 -21.42
N TYR A 4 2.70 4.52 -21.24
CA TYR A 4 3.77 4.71 -20.28
C TYR A 4 3.39 5.77 -19.26
N ALA A 5 3.79 5.57 -18.01
CA ALA A 5 3.79 6.61 -16.99
C ALA A 5 5.23 7.03 -16.70
N ILE A 6 5.48 8.34 -16.72
CA ILE A 6 6.70 8.97 -16.21
C ILE A 6 6.43 9.28 -14.74
N VAL A 7 7.26 8.73 -13.88
CA VAL A 7 7.06 8.74 -12.43
C VAL A 7 8.31 9.28 -11.76
N GLU A 8 8.14 10.12 -10.74
CA GLU A 8 9.25 10.47 -9.86
C GLU A 8 9.57 9.24 -8.98
N PRO A 9 10.79 8.67 -9.05
CA PRO A 9 11.10 7.40 -8.42
C PRO A 9 11.10 7.44 -6.90
N LEU A 10 11.35 8.62 -6.30
CA LEU A 10 11.43 8.76 -4.86
C LEU A 10 10.06 8.90 -4.19
N SER A 11 9.12 9.59 -4.85
CA SER A 11 7.76 9.80 -4.31
C SER A 11 6.72 8.84 -4.89
N GLY A 12 6.99 8.26 -6.07
CA GLY A 12 6.00 7.52 -6.84
C GLY A 12 4.94 8.42 -7.50
N GLU A 13 5.13 9.74 -7.53
CA GLU A 13 4.22 10.66 -8.17
C GLU A 13 4.27 10.50 -9.69
N VAL A 14 3.10 10.31 -10.32
CA VAL A 14 2.99 10.26 -11.78
C VAL A 14 3.08 11.68 -12.32
N LEU A 15 4.23 12.00 -12.87
CA LEU A 15 4.50 13.30 -13.50
C LEU A 15 3.73 13.41 -14.82
N GLU A 16 3.71 12.33 -15.60
CA GLU A 16 3.07 12.30 -16.91
C GLU A 16 2.65 10.88 -17.29
N VAL A 17 1.61 10.77 -18.13
CA VAL A 17 1.28 9.54 -18.86
C VAL A 17 1.38 9.85 -20.35
N THR A 18 1.94 8.95 -21.14
CA THR A 18 2.10 9.12 -22.60
C THR A 18 1.90 7.80 -23.36
N LEU A 19 1.47 7.88 -24.61
CA LEU A 19 1.34 6.71 -25.49
C LEU A 19 2.67 6.34 -26.18
N MET A 20 3.57 7.31 -26.33
CA MET A 20 4.87 7.15 -27.00
C MET A 20 5.93 7.97 -26.27
N LEU A 21 7.15 7.42 -26.19
CA LEU A 21 8.31 8.07 -25.55
C LEU A 21 9.14 8.77 -26.61
N ASP A 22 8.54 9.74 -27.29
CA ASP A 22 9.21 10.49 -28.36
C ASP A 22 10.06 11.63 -27.80
N GLU A 23 9.72 12.12 -26.60
CA GLU A 23 10.45 13.16 -25.88
C GLU A 23 11.40 12.58 -24.82
N PRO A 24 12.53 13.26 -24.54
CA PRO A 24 13.47 12.82 -23.52
C PRO A 24 12.83 12.86 -22.12
N VAL A 25 12.98 11.75 -21.40
CA VAL A 25 12.49 11.59 -20.03
C VAL A 25 13.16 12.63 -19.11
N PRO A 26 12.40 13.33 -18.24
CA PRO A 26 12.97 14.28 -17.29
C PRO A 26 14.10 13.67 -16.46
N PRO A 27 15.19 14.41 -16.20
CA PRO A 27 16.32 13.89 -15.41
C PRO A 27 15.85 13.43 -14.03
N GLY A 28 16.16 12.19 -13.68
CA GLY A 28 15.76 11.59 -12.41
C GLY A 28 14.35 11.01 -12.38
N ALA A 29 13.57 11.09 -13.46
CA ALA A 29 12.30 10.37 -13.58
C ALA A 29 12.51 8.95 -14.14
N ILE A 30 11.60 8.04 -13.80
CA ILE A 30 11.56 6.68 -14.35
C ILE A 30 10.34 6.49 -15.23
N VAL A 31 10.47 5.62 -16.23
CA VAL A 31 9.35 5.26 -17.10
C VAL A 31 8.84 3.89 -16.72
N VAL A 32 7.53 3.81 -16.49
CA VAL A 32 6.82 2.57 -16.16
C VAL A 32 5.86 2.26 -17.29
N GLU A 33 6.05 1.12 -17.95
CA GLU A 33 5.04 0.59 -18.86
C GLU A 33 3.86 0.08 -18.03
N LEU A 34 2.67 0.60 -18.31
CA LEU A 34 1.48 0.24 -17.53
C LEU A 34 0.79 -0.98 -18.15
N PRO A 35 0.52 -2.04 -17.35
CA PRO A 35 -0.17 -3.22 -17.86
C PRO A 35 -1.65 -2.89 -18.05
N GLY A 36 -2.11 -2.82 -19.30
CA GLY A 36 -3.52 -2.59 -19.60
C GLY A 36 -3.76 -2.21 -21.05
N ARG A 37 -5.02 -2.27 -21.48
CA ARG A 37 -5.40 -1.73 -22.77
C ARG A 37 -5.75 -0.25 -22.59
N TRP A 38 -5.41 0.58 -23.57
CA TRP A 38 -5.73 2.01 -23.58
C TRP A 38 -7.21 2.27 -23.28
N GLU A 39 -8.08 1.40 -23.76
CA GLU A 39 -9.52 1.45 -23.62
C GLU A 39 -10.01 1.36 -22.16
N ASP A 40 -9.19 0.78 -21.27
CA ASP A 40 -9.51 0.55 -19.86
C ASP A 40 -9.22 1.79 -18.98
N LEU A 41 -8.59 2.84 -19.54
CA LEU A 41 -8.30 4.06 -18.81
C LEU A 41 -9.58 4.89 -18.55
N PRO A 42 -9.69 5.53 -17.37
CA PRO A 42 -10.73 6.52 -17.11
C PRO A 42 -10.82 7.58 -18.21
N GLU A 43 -12.04 7.95 -18.61
CA GLU A 43 -12.28 8.82 -19.78
C GLU A 43 -11.57 10.18 -19.68
N HIS A 44 -11.48 10.75 -18.48
CA HIS A 44 -10.77 12.02 -18.25
C HIS A 44 -9.25 11.93 -18.49
N LEU A 45 -8.64 10.75 -18.25
CA LEU A 45 -7.24 10.50 -18.58
C LEU A 45 -7.07 10.24 -20.07
N ARG A 46 -7.96 9.45 -20.68
CA ARG A 46 -7.98 9.24 -22.13
C ARG A 46 -8.13 10.55 -22.89
N ALA A 47 -8.97 11.47 -22.42
CA ALA A 47 -9.17 12.78 -23.04
C ALA A 47 -7.91 13.66 -22.97
N LYS A 48 -7.24 13.73 -21.81
CA LYS A 48 -5.96 14.47 -21.65
C LYS A 48 -4.87 13.92 -22.57
N LEU A 49 -4.78 12.60 -22.68
CA LEU A 49 -3.78 11.91 -23.50
C LEU A 49 -4.10 12.01 -25.00
N ARG A 50 -5.37 11.94 -25.38
CA ARG A 50 -5.83 12.17 -26.76
C ARG A 50 -5.51 13.58 -27.24
N ASN A 51 -5.63 14.56 -26.34
CA ASN A 51 -5.32 15.97 -26.65
C ASN A 51 -3.82 16.26 -26.73
N LYS A 52 -2.94 15.39 -26.23
CA LYS A 52 -1.48 15.48 -26.48
C LYS A 52 -1.07 14.88 -27.83
N GLY A 53 -1.81 13.89 -28.33
CA GLY A 53 -1.55 13.26 -29.64
C GLY A 53 -2.10 14.01 -30.87
N GLY A 54 -2.82 15.12 -30.65
CA GLY A 54 -3.28 16.04 -31.69
C GLY A 54 -2.60 17.39 -31.49
N GLY A 55 -1.78 17.82 -32.44
CA GLY A 55 -0.86 18.93 -32.25
C GLY A 55 -1.50 20.27 -31.84
N GLY A 56 -0.68 21.05 -31.10
CA GLY A 56 -0.71 22.51 -31.10
C GLY A 56 -1.58 23.20 -30.03
N ALA A 57 -0.94 24.18 -29.37
CA ALA A 57 -1.49 25.16 -28.42
C ALA A 57 -1.92 24.56 -27.07
N GLY A 58 -1.25 24.82 -25.95
CA GLY A 58 -0.94 26.16 -25.45
C GLY A 58 -2.15 26.65 -24.68
N GLU A 59 -2.15 26.48 -23.36
CA GLU A 59 -2.72 27.46 -22.44
C GLU A 59 -2.22 27.23 -21.02
N THR A 60 -1.28 28.10 -20.66
CA THR A 60 -0.93 28.56 -19.32
C THR A 60 -2.18 28.98 -18.54
N PHE A 61 -2.24 28.59 -17.26
CA PHE A 61 -2.79 29.47 -16.23
C PHE A 61 -1.68 29.75 -15.23
N LEU A 62 -1.04 30.90 -15.44
CA LEU A 62 -0.25 31.62 -14.47
C LEU A 62 -1.15 32.62 -13.74
N ASP A 63 -0.80 32.82 -12.46
CA ASP A 63 -1.02 33.98 -11.60
C ASP A 63 -2.48 34.23 -11.13
N ARG A 64 -2.75 34.56 -9.86
CA ARG A 64 -2.03 35.55 -9.05
C ARG A 64 -2.45 35.51 -7.57
N GLU A 65 -1.44 35.76 -6.74
CA GLU A 65 -1.36 36.28 -5.36
C GLU A 65 -2.63 36.88 -4.73
N GLU A 66 -2.85 36.63 -3.42
CA GLU A 66 -2.58 37.63 -2.38
C GLU A 66 -2.76 37.09 -0.93
N GLN A 67 -1.77 37.47 -0.11
CA GLN A 67 -1.87 37.89 1.30
C GLN A 67 -2.19 36.91 2.44
N GLU A 68 -1.12 36.59 3.16
CA GLU A 68 -0.96 36.75 4.61
C GLU A 68 -2.18 36.51 5.50
N SER A 69 -2.18 35.36 6.20
CA SER A 69 -2.16 35.33 7.67
C SER A 69 -2.51 33.96 8.23
N HIS A 70 -1.70 33.53 9.21
CA HIS A 70 -2.07 32.65 10.32
C HIS A 70 -2.15 31.13 10.06
N GLY A 71 -1.30 30.42 10.80
CA GLY A 71 -1.51 29.03 11.19
C GLY A 71 -0.91 28.02 10.21
N GLY A 72 0.37 27.69 10.41
CA GLY A 72 1.00 26.50 9.84
C GLY A 72 0.32 25.23 10.36
N GLY A 73 -0.84 24.91 9.82
CA GLY A 73 -1.48 23.60 9.90
C GLY A 73 -0.74 22.67 8.96
N GLY A 74 0.47 22.26 9.34
CA GLY A 74 1.10 21.08 8.77
C GLY A 74 0.10 19.94 8.92
N ARG A 75 -0.37 19.37 7.80
CA ARG A 75 -1.17 18.14 7.87
C ARG A 75 -0.36 17.15 8.69
N PRO A 76 -0.92 16.57 9.78
CA PRO A 76 -0.21 15.55 10.53
C PRO A 76 0.18 14.44 9.56
N GLN A 77 1.47 14.13 9.47
CA GLN A 77 1.96 13.01 8.70
C GLN A 77 1.24 11.77 9.24
N ALA A 78 0.49 11.09 8.37
CA ALA A 78 -0.30 9.93 8.78
C ALA A 78 0.62 8.89 9.40
N SER A 79 0.25 8.40 10.58
CA SER A 79 1.01 7.34 11.26
C SER A 79 1.09 6.08 10.40
N ASP A 80 2.11 5.24 10.59
CA ASP A 80 2.26 3.95 9.87
C ASP A 80 0.97 3.12 9.92
N ALA A 81 0.27 3.16 11.06
CA ALA A 81 -1.02 2.51 11.24
C ALA A 81 -2.11 3.08 10.31
N GLU A 82 -2.18 4.41 10.16
CA GLU A 82 -3.16 5.06 9.29
C GLU A 82 -2.88 4.78 7.81
N GLN A 83 -1.61 4.79 7.41
CA GLN A 83 -1.19 4.41 6.06
C GLN A 83 -1.56 2.95 5.77
N PHE A 84 -1.37 2.05 6.74
CA PHE A 84 -1.79 0.66 6.62
C PHE A 84 -3.29 0.50 6.42
N PHE A 85 -4.12 1.11 7.26
CA PHE A 85 -5.57 0.97 7.13
C PHE A 85 -6.11 1.60 5.85
N ALA A 86 -5.55 2.75 5.43
CA ALA A 86 -5.91 3.37 4.16
C ALA A 86 -5.56 2.45 2.99
N ARG A 87 -4.37 1.81 3.01
CA ARG A 87 -3.97 0.88 1.95
C ARG A 87 -4.82 -0.39 1.95
N LEU A 88 -5.10 -0.97 3.11
CA LEU A 88 -5.96 -2.14 3.24
C LEU A 88 -7.36 -1.89 2.64
N GLU A 89 -7.94 -0.71 2.86
CA GLU A 89 -9.24 -0.36 2.28
C GLU A 89 -9.21 -0.34 0.75
N VAL A 90 -8.19 0.29 0.16
CA VAL A 90 -8.00 0.34 -1.30
C VAL A 90 -7.83 -1.06 -1.89
N GLU A 91 -6.98 -1.89 -1.27
CA GLU A 91 -6.65 -3.20 -1.81
C GLU A 91 -7.79 -4.22 -1.62
N LEU A 92 -8.60 -4.09 -0.57
CA LEU A 92 -9.82 -4.89 -0.44
C LEU A 92 -10.83 -4.59 -1.55
N VAL A 93 -11.00 -3.31 -1.91
CA VAL A 93 -11.86 -2.92 -3.04
C VAL A 93 -11.31 -3.50 -4.36
N ARG A 94 -10.00 -3.45 -4.58
CA ARG A 94 -9.36 -4.03 -5.76
C ARG A 94 -9.49 -5.56 -5.82
N ALA A 95 -9.32 -6.24 -4.69
CA ALA A 95 -9.50 -7.67 -4.57
C ALA A 95 -10.95 -8.08 -4.90
N GLU A 96 -11.93 -7.29 -4.46
CA GLU A 96 -13.34 -7.51 -4.77
C GLU A 96 -13.67 -7.24 -6.25
N GLN A 97 -13.16 -6.16 -6.83
CA GLN A 97 -13.46 -5.76 -8.21
C GLN A 97 -12.73 -6.59 -9.27
N HIS A 98 -11.50 -7.00 -8.97
CA HIS A 98 -10.60 -7.61 -9.95
C HIS A 98 -10.18 -9.04 -9.60
N GLY A 99 -10.65 -9.60 -8.47
CA GLY A 99 -10.33 -10.96 -8.05
C GLY A 99 -8.86 -11.16 -7.68
N ARG A 100 -8.14 -10.09 -7.32
CA ARG A 100 -6.73 -10.18 -6.94
C ARG A 100 -6.56 -10.77 -5.54
N PRO A 101 -5.63 -11.72 -5.32
CA PRO A 101 -5.35 -12.24 -4.00
C PRO A 101 -4.64 -11.19 -3.15
N LEU A 102 -4.91 -11.24 -1.86
CA LEU A 102 -4.41 -10.31 -0.86
C LEU A 102 -4.30 -11.11 0.44
N SER A 103 -3.20 -10.91 1.17
CA SER A 103 -3.02 -11.48 2.50
C SER A 103 -2.61 -10.41 3.50
N VAL A 104 -3.12 -10.53 4.72
CA VAL A 104 -2.69 -9.74 5.87
C VAL A 104 -2.10 -10.67 6.91
N LEU A 105 -0.84 -10.43 7.28
CA LEU A 105 -0.19 -11.09 8.40
C LEU A 105 -0.30 -10.19 9.62
N LEU A 106 -0.79 -10.72 10.74
CA LEU A 106 -0.89 -10.04 12.01
C LEU A 106 0.05 -10.72 13.01
N PHE A 107 1.14 -10.04 13.35
CA PHE A 107 2.13 -10.49 14.32
C PHE A 107 1.83 -9.86 15.68
N GLU A 108 1.47 -10.69 16.66
CA GLU A 108 1.39 -10.30 18.06
C GLU A 108 2.80 -10.32 18.66
N ILE A 109 3.30 -9.14 19.01
CA ILE A 109 4.70 -8.91 19.37
C ILE A 109 4.89 -9.02 20.89
N ALA A 110 5.83 -9.88 21.28
CA ALA A 110 6.25 -10.02 22.68
C ALA A 110 6.80 -8.69 23.22
N ALA A 111 6.63 -8.41 24.52
CA ALA A 111 6.99 -7.13 25.12
C ALA A 111 8.43 -6.67 24.84
N ILE A 112 9.37 -7.61 24.81
CA ILE A 112 10.79 -7.36 24.53
C ILE A 112 11.05 -6.84 23.11
N ASP A 113 10.24 -7.25 22.13
CA ASP A 113 10.43 -6.94 20.71
C ASP A 113 9.55 -5.74 20.26
N ARG A 114 8.70 -5.18 21.13
CA ARG A 114 7.76 -4.09 20.77
C ARG A 114 8.42 -2.79 20.29
N PRO A 115 9.56 -2.33 20.84
CA PRO A 115 10.22 -1.13 20.35
C PRO A 115 10.60 -1.24 18.87
N ASP A 116 11.11 -2.42 18.48
CA ASP A 116 11.65 -2.70 17.14
C ASP A 116 10.76 -3.66 16.34
N ALA A 117 9.44 -3.62 16.58
CA ALA A 117 8.47 -4.59 16.06
C ALA A 117 8.55 -4.79 14.53
N ALA A 118 8.74 -3.71 13.77
CA ALA A 118 8.85 -3.80 12.30
C ALA A 118 10.14 -4.50 11.87
N GLU A 119 11.25 -4.27 12.56
CA GLU A 119 12.53 -4.94 12.29
C GLU A 119 12.47 -6.41 12.66
N PHE A 120 11.87 -6.74 13.82
CA PHE A 120 11.61 -8.12 14.24
C PHE A 120 10.78 -8.89 13.19
N VAL A 121 9.71 -8.29 12.68
CA VAL A 121 8.87 -8.91 11.64
C VAL A 121 9.65 -9.10 10.35
N ARG A 122 10.41 -8.09 9.89
CA ARG A 122 11.25 -8.23 8.68
C ARG A 122 12.30 -9.33 8.82
N ALA A 123 12.96 -9.41 9.98
CA ALA A 123 13.92 -10.47 10.28
C ALA A 123 13.24 -11.86 10.29
N THR A 124 12.06 -11.96 10.89
CA THR A 124 11.27 -13.21 10.92
C THR A 124 10.90 -13.67 9.51
N LEU A 125 10.44 -12.76 8.66
CA LEU A 125 10.12 -13.06 7.26
C LEU A 125 11.36 -13.50 6.47
N ALA A 126 12.49 -12.81 6.65
CA ALA A 126 13.75 -13.15 6.01
C ALA A 126 14.25 -14.56 6.38
N VAL A 127 14.15 -14.95 7.66
CA VAL A 127 14.49 -16.31 8.13
C VAL A 127 13.64 -17.38 7.43
N HIS A 128 12.37 -17.07 7.17
CA HIS A 128 11.42 -17.96 6.48
C HIS A 128 11.44 -17.83 4.96
N LYS A 129 12.44 -17.12 4.40
CA LYS A 129 12.59 -16.87 2.96
C LYS A 129 11.35 -16.22 2.34
N GLN A 130 10.65 -15.40 3.12
CA GLN A 130 9.55 -14.58 2.63
C GLN A 130 10.12 -13.21 2.28
N GLU A 131 10.29 -12.98 0.98
CA GLU A 131 10.75 -11.71 0.46
C GLU A 131 9.58 -10.72 0.43
N LEU A 132 9.76 -9.58 1.09
CA LEU A 132 8.82 -8.47 1.02
C LEU A 132 9.00 -7.76 -0.32
N LEU A 133 7.93 -7.71 -1.10
CA LEU A 133 7.92 -6.96 -2.34
C LEU A 133 7.89 -5.45 -2.06
N PRO A 134 8.35 -4.59 -2.99
CA PRO A 134 8.31 -3.14 -2.81
C PRO A 134 6.91 -2.57 -2.54
N CYS A 135 5.86 -3.28 -2.94
CA CYS A 135 4.47 -2.90 -2.71
C CYS A 135 3.88 -3.44 -1.39
N ASP A 136 4.61 -4.32 -0.69
CA ASP A 136 4.19 -4.85 0.61
C ASP A 136 4.43 -3.81 1.70
N LEU A 137 3.51 -3.77 2.67
CA LEU A 137 3.55 -2.78 3.72
C LEU A 137 3.68 -3.44 5.09
N VAL A 138 4.77 -3.13 5.79
CA VAL A 138 4.96 -3.49 7.19
C VAL A 138 4.66 -2.27 8.05
N ALA A 139 3.71 -2.39 8.97
CA ALA A 139 3.28 -1.29 9.81
C ALA A 139 3.02 -1.73 11.25
N LYS A 140 3.47 -0.93 12.22
CA LYS A 140 3.08 -1.11 13.61
C LYS A 140 1.69 -0.50 13.81
N VAL A 141 0.66 -1.35 13.84
CA VAL A 141 -0.75 -0.92 13.94
C VAL A 141 -1.22 -0.70 15.38
N ARG A 142 -0.56 -1.37 16.35
CA ARG A 142 -0.68 -1.15 17.80
C ARG A 142 0.67 -1.41 18.48
N GLU A 143 0.79 -1.05 19.75
CA GLU A 143 2.00 -1.31 20.54
C GLU A 143 2.41 -2.79 20.51
N HIS A 144 1.43 -3.69 20.61
CA HIS A 144 1.61 -5.14 20.64
C HIS A 144 1.35 -5.83 19.30
N LEU A 145 1.04 -5.10 18.23
CA LEU A 145 0.61 -5.69 16.96
C LEU A 145 1.30 -5.02 15.77
N CYS A 146 2.05 -5.81 15.01
CA CYS A 146 2.61 -5.41 13.73
C CYS A 146 1.88 -6.16 12.60
N ALA A 147 1.49 -5.42 11.56
CA ALA A 147 0.76 -5.98 10.43
C ALA A 147 1.63 -5.92 9.17
N VAL A 148 1.50 -6.94 8.33
CA VAL A 148 2.09 -6.99 6.99
C VAL A 148 0.96 -7.13 5.99
N LEU A 149 0.87 -6.20 5.05
CA LEU A 149 -0.02 -6.29 3.89
C LEU A 149 0.78 -6.87 2.74
N MET A 150 0.41 -8.07 2.28
CA MET A 150 1.02 -8.74 1.14
C MET A 150 0.06 -8.74 -0.03
N LEU A 151 0.49 -8.17 -1.16
CA LEU A 151 -0.33 -8.07 -2.35
C LEU A 151 -0.05 -9.22 -3.31
N ASP A 152 -1.07 -9.65 -4.05
CA ASP A 152 -0.99 -10.70 -5.07
C ASP A 152 -0.47 -12.06 -4.54
N ILE A 153 -0.54 -12.28 -3.22
CA ILE A 153 -0.11 -13.52 -2.54
C ILE A 153 -1.29 -14.13 -1.78
N ASP A 154 -1.51 -15.43 -2.01
CA ASP A 154 -2.40 -16.24 -1.17
C ASP A 154 -1.59 -16.87 -0.03
N GLY A 155 -1.82 -16.35 1.19
CA GLY A 155 -1.02 -16.63 2.37
C GLY A 155 -1.26 -18.01 2.99
N HIS A 156 -2.17 -18.84 2.46
CA HIS A 156 -2.52 -20.14 3.03
C HIS A 156 -1.34 -21.11 3.19
N SER A 157 -0.23 -20.89 2.47
CA SER A 157 0.97 -21.74 2.51
C SER A 157 2.17 -21.08 3.20
N LEU A 158 1.97 -19.93 3.84
CA LEU A 158 3.05 -19.23 4.55
C LEU A 158 3.37 -19.99 5.84
N GLY A 159 4.31 -20.93 5.76
CA GLY A 159 4.84 -21.70 6.91
C GLY A 159 5.72 -20.86 7.84
N ILE A 160 5.31 -19.63 8.14
CA ILE A 160 6.04 -18.70 8.99
C ILE A 160 5.71 -19.03 10.45
N VAL A 161 6.74 -19.30 11.25
CA VAL A 161 6.59 -19.49 12.70
C VAL A 161 7.49 -18.47 13.39
N PRO A 162 6.93 -17.43 14.02
CA PRO A 162 7.74 -16.44 14.72
C PRO A 162 8.46 -17.10 15.91
N GLU A 163 9.70 -16.70 16.16
CA GLU A 163 10.48 -17.20 17.31
C GLU A 163 9.80 -16.86 18.65
N ARG A 164 9.13 -15.70 18.69
CA ARG A 164 8.38 -15.18 19.84
C ARG A 164 7.08 -14.53 19.37
N GLY A 165 6.01 -14.70 20.13
CA GLY A 165 4.69 -14.16 19.81
C GLY A 165 3.80 -15.12 19.02
N GLU A 166 2.74 -14.59 18.43
CA GLU A 166 1.79 -15.35 17.61
C GLU A 166 1.63 -14.70 16.23
N LEU A 167 1.37 -15.52 15.22
CA LEU A 167 1.06 -15.08 13.86
C LEU A 167 -0.36 -15.51 13.49
N THR A 168 -1.17 -14.55 13.07
CA THR A 168 -2.45 -14.80 12.40
C THR A 168 -2.34 -14.41 10.93
N VAL A 169 -2.70 -15.33 10.04
CA VAL A 169 -2.76 -15.10 8.59
C VAL A 169 -4.22 -14.93 8.19
N LEU A 170 -4.53 -13.85 7.50
CA LEU A 170 -5.85 -13.60 6.92
C LEU A 170 -5.71 -13.49 5.40
N THR A 171 -6.37 -14.35 4.66
CA THR A 171 -6.32 -14.33 3.18
C THR A 171 -7.66 -13.90 2.60
N TYR A 172 -7.61 -13.12 1.53
CA TYR A 172 -8.78 -12.92 0.69
C TYR A 172 -8.89 -14.10 -0.29
N ALA A 173 -10.04 -14.76 -0.46
CA ALA A 173 -11.37 -14.44 0.07
C ALA A 173 -11.79 -15.25 1.33
N ALA A 174 -10.96 -16.19 1.79
CA ALA A 174 -11.31 -17.13 2.85
C ALA A 174 -11.67 -16.43 4.17
N ASP A 175 -10.94 -15.36 4.52
CA ASP A 175 -11.08 -14.63 5.78
C ASP A 175 -11.78 -13.26 5.61
N ARG A 176 -12.62 -13.13 4.57
CA ARG A 176 -13.31 -11.86 4.25
C ARG A 176 -14.01 -11.21 5.47
N PRO A 177 -14.74 -11.94 6.34
CA PRO A 177 -15.34 -11.32 7.53
C PRO A 177 -14.31 -10.71 8.50
N SER A 178 -13.17 -11.38 8.70
CA SER A 178 -12.08 -10.92 9.57
C SER A 178 -11.38 -9.70 8.98
N LEU A 179 -11.13 -9.70 7.67
CA LEU A 179 -10.57 -8.55 6.95
C LEU A 179 -11.50 -7.32 7.01
N GLU A 180 -12.82 -7.51 6.90
CA GLU A 180 -13.80 -6.44 7.08
C GLU A 180 -13.81 -5.87 8.50
N LEU A 181 -13.67 -6.72 9.52
CA LEU A 181 -13.50 -6.28 10.91
C LEU A 181 -12.19 -5.51 11.09
N LEU A 182 -11.10 -5.95 10.44
CA LEU A 182 -9.81 -5.26 10.47
C LEU A 182 -9.90 -3.89 9.80
N ARG A 183 -10.50 -3.79 8.61
CA ARG A 183 -10.78 -2.53 7.90
C ARG A 183 -11.51 -1.53 8.79
N ARG A 184 -12.53 -1.99 9.53
CA ARG A 184 -13.34 -1.16 10.44
C ARG A 184 -12.67 -0.91 11.80
N ARG A 185 -11.44 -1.36 12.00
CA ARG A 185 -10.70 -1.30 13.27
C ARG A 185 -11.43 -1.96 14.45
N LYS A 186 -12.24 -2.98 14.15
CA LYS A 186 -13.02 -3.76 15.11
C LYS A 186 -12.47 -5.18 15.32
N HIS A 187 -11.38 -5.54 14.65
CA HIS A 187 -10.75 -6.84 14.83
C HIS A 187 -10.29 -7.05 16.28
N PRO A 188 -10.54 -8.22 16.90
CA PRO A 188 -10.20 -8.47 18.31
C PRO A 188 -8.73 -8.19 18.65
N LEU A 189 -7.81 -8.54 17.75
CA LEU A 189 -6.36 -8.35 17.95
C LEU A 189 -5.95 -6.87 18.08
N LEU A 190 -6.77 -5.92 17.62
CA LEU A 190 -6.48 -4.49 17.77
C LEU A 190 -6.78 -3.94 19.17
N ARG A 191 -7.53 -4.69 20.00
CA ARG A 191 -8.10 -4.20 21.26
C ARG A 191 -7.44 -4.76 22.50
N SER A 192 -6.80 -5.91 22.42
CA SER A 192 -6.19 -6.55 23.58
C SER A 192 -4.79 -7.04 23.24
N PRO A 193 -3.79 -6.82 24.10
CA PRO A 193 -2.46 -7.44 24.01
C PRO A 193 -2.51 -8.92 24.38
N ALA A 194 -3.61 -9.60 24.08
CA ALA A 194 -3.88 -10.96 24.49
C ALA A 194 -2.99 -11.93 23.70
N LEU A 195 -1.72 -12.00 24.10
CA LEU A 195 -1.09 -13.30 24.29
C LEU A 195 -2.16 -14.18 24.93
N ARG A 196 -2.65 -15.17 24.21
CA ARG A 196 -3.60 -16.14 24.76
C ARG A 196 -2.96 -16.73 26.01
N ALA A 197 -3.37 -16.24 27.17
CA ALA A 197 -3.46 -17.11 28.32
C ALA A 197 -4.34 -18.29 27.87
N LEU A 198 -3.75 -19.50 27.87
CA LEU A 198 -4.35 -20.82 27.62
C LEU A 198 -4.31 -21.34 26.17
N ARG A 199 -3.35 -22.24 25.90
CA ARG A 199 -3.63 -23.68 25.65
C ARG A 199 -2.36 -24.52 25.80
N VAL A 200 -1.96 -24.74 27.05
CA VAL A 200 -1.44 -26.05 27.47
C VAL A 200 -2.59 -26.68 28.26
N SER A 201 -3.20 -27.69 27.66
CA SER A 201 -4.07 -28.68 28.32
C SER A 201 -3.40 -30.01 28.09
#